data_AF-A0A9E6VD23-F1
#
_entry.id   AF-A0A9E6VD23-F1
#
_cell.length_a   1.000
_cell.length_b   1.000
_cell.length_c   1.000
_cell.angle_alpha   90.00
_cell.angle_beta   90.00
_cell.angle_gamma   90.00
#
_symmetry.space_group_name_H-M   'P 1'
#
loop_
_entity.id
_entity.type
_entity.pdbx_description
1 polymer ?
#
loop_
_entity_poly.entity_id
_entity_poly.type
_entity_poly.pdbx_seq_one_letter_code
_entity_poly.pdbx_strand_id
1 'polypeptide(L)'
;MSFAEQDDLRVVWVHGMCTHEEDWADNRHSLLQQAIAIGSSRRDTVYGPKGAARVTFKHSVNRHSLELRYLVWSPLAVDAKIAIGLDHTDELRRASLNKTLKQGLIDDCFSDAVIYTGAAGDPTRSWMRSEICDALGGNISGTGRCLIDDNKPRRKTVLVAESLGSKMLSDAIVSIWQTAPTSEQPQIAQRIGDVQVVFLLANQIPLLNAATYSPVTARIVGDKSVDGATGSLLDVFASARDRKNRAFLAEPSGPIRFVAFTDPNDLLSYRLFPKAHLPEDMKITNVIVSNDQTYLGLLERPDTAHCGYGWNPAVISTVAEGYDGKRLGSIPVKVPHSCGLDG
;
A
#
# COMPACT_ATOMS: atom_id res chain seq x y z
N MET A 1 -12.54 -12.96 1.01
CA MET A 1 -11.60 -13.86 1.70
C MET A 1 -11.39 -13.24 3.07
N SER A 2 -12.05 -13.75 4.11
CA SER A 2 -12.00 -13.16 5.45
C SER A 2 -10.69 -13.49 6.14
N PHE A 3 -10.04 -12.50 6.77
CA PHE A 3 -8.79 -12.71 7.52
C PHE A 3 -8.98 -13.70 8.69
N ALA A 4 -10.22 -13.91 9.16
CA ALA A 4 -10.54 -14.82 10.26
C ALA A 4 -10.79 -16.28 9.84
N GLU A 5 -10.90 -16.58 8.54
CA GLU A 5 -11.29 -17.90 8.01
C GLU A 5 -10.18 -18.61 7.22
N GLN A 6 -8.94 -18.12 7.24
CA GLN A 6 -7.88 -18.61 6.34
C GLN A 6 -6.90 -19.61 6.97
N ASP A 7 -6.19 -20.28 6.06
CA ASP A 7 -4.82 -20.78 6.23
C ASP A 7 -3.85 -19.68 6.72
N ASP A 8 -2.59 -20.03 6.97
CA ASP A 8 -1.56 -19.06 7.37
C ASP A 8 -1.50 -17.84 6.41
N LEU A 9 -1.82 -16.68 6.97
CA LEU A 9 -2.03 -15.42 6.24
C LEU A 9 -1.05 -14.35 6.73
N ARG A 10 -0.47 -13.64 5.77
CA ARG A 10 0.29 -12.42 6.00
C ARG A 10 -0.45 -11.23 5.41
N VAL A 11 -0.61 -10.17 6.18
CA VAL A 11 -1.06 -8.86 5.71
C VAL A 11 0.11 -7.89 5.81
N VAL A 12 0.40 -7.17 4.73
CA VAL A 12 1.37 -6.06 4.73
C VAL A 12 0.61 -4.78 4.46
N TRP A 13 0.65 -3.85 5.41
CA TRP A 13 -0.06 -2.58 5.38
C TRP A 13 0.92 -1.41 5.39
N VAL A 14 0.80 -0.54 4.39
CA VAL A 14 1.63 0.65 4.23
C VAL A 14 0.75 1.89 4.38
N HIS A 15 1.14 2.81 5.26
CA HIS A 15 0.42 4.08 5.41
C HIS A 15 0.69 5.04 4.25
N GLY A 16 -0.18 6.05 4.15
CA GLY A 16 -0.13 7.12 3.18
C GLY A 16 0.77 8.28 3.58
N MET A 17 0.53 9.43 2.95
CA MET A 17 1.14 10.70 3.33
C MET A 17 0.83 11.09 4.79
N CYS A 18 1.47 12.18 5.23
CA CYS A 18 1.44 12.73 6.58
C CYS A 18 2.39 11.97 7.51
N THR A 19 2.76 12.61 8.62
CA THR A 19 3.62 11.99 9.62
C THR A 19 2.81 10.98 10.44
N HIS A 20 3.28 9.73 10.45
CA HIS A 20 2.73 8.64 11.25
C HIS A 20 3.83 8.05 12.12
N GLU A 21 3.48 7.75 13.36
CA GLU A 21 4.33 7.03 14.31
C GLU A 21 3.83 5.58 14.45
N GLU A 22 4.42 4.81 15.37
CA GLU A 22 3.98 3.43 15.62
C GLU A 22 2.51 3.30 16.07
N ASP A 23 1.95 4.36 16.66
CA ASP A 23 0.56 4.40 17.10
C ASP A 23 -0.44 4.29 15.94
N TRP A 24 -0.06 4.71 14.73
CA TRP A 24 -0.83 4.44 13.52
C TRP A 24 -1.05 2.94 13.32
N ALA A 25 0.00 2.13 13.53
CA ALA A 25 -0.11 0.67 13.43
C ALA A 25 -1.01 0.10 14.53
N ASP A 26 -0.89 0.59 15.77
CA ASP A 26 -1.73 0.18 16.89
C ASP A 26 -3.21 0.53 16.64
N ASN A 27 -3.48 1.72 16.11
CA ASN A 27 -4.83 2.18 15.74
C ASN A 27 -5.44 1.31 14.64
N ARG A 28 -4.71 1.05 13.54
CA ARG A 28 -5.18 0.19 12.45
C ARG A 28 -5.39 -1.26 12.91
N HIS A 29 -4.53 -1.76 13.79
CA HIS A 29 -4.67 -3.08 14.39
C HIS A 29 -5.93 -3.17 15.26
N SER A 30 -6.19 -2.16 16.10
CA SER A 30 -7.41 -2.09 16.92
C SER A 30 -8.68 -2.07 16.07
N LEU A 31 -8.68 -1.34 14.96
CA LEU A 31 -9.83 -1.31 14.04
C LEU A 31 -10.12 -2.68 13.42
N LEU A 32 -9.09 -3.43 13.04
CA LEU A 32 -9.27 -4.80 12.58
C LEU A 32 -9.82 -5.72 13.69
N GLN A 33 -9.34 -5.58 14.93
CA GLN A 33 -9.87 -6.37 16.05
C GLN A 33 -11.33 -6.09 16.35
N GLN A 34 -11.80 -4.86 16.07
CA GLN A 34 -13.21 -4.50 16.19
C GLN A 34 -14.04 -5.02 15.01
N ALA A 35 -13.45 -5.09 13.82
CA ALA A 35 -14.12 -5.58 12.62
C ALA A 35 -14.30 -7.10 12.61
N ILE A 36 -13.30 -7.83 13.11
CA ILE A 36 -13.26 -9.30 13.08
C ILE A 36 -12.70 -9.87 14.38
N ALA A 37 -13.25 -11.00 14.84
CA ALA A 37 -12.82 -11.67 16.06
C ALA A 37 -11.48 -12.43 15.86
N ILE A 38 -10.36 -11.69 15.87
CA ILE A 38 -9.01 -12.26 15.67
C ILE A 38 -8.24 -12.57 16.96
N GLY A 39 -8.86 -12.34 18.13
CA GLY A 39 -8.29 -12.70 19.43
C GLY A 39 -7.11 -11.83 19.86
N SER A 40 -6.29 -12.37 20.77
CA SER A 40 -5.10 -11.71 21.31
C SER A 40 -3.90 -11.82 20.38
N SER A 41 -3.13 -10.75 20.26
CA SER A 41 -1.87 -10.72 19.52
C SER A 41 -0.63 -10.73 20.42
N ARG A 42 0.49 -11.17 19.84
CA ARG A 42 1.84 -10.76 20.25
C ARG A 42 2.34 -9.65 19.31
N ARG A 43 2.71 -8.49 19.88
CA ARG A 43 3.35 -7.38 19.16
C ARG A 43 4.88 -7.57 19.12
N ASP A 44 5.48 -7.20 18.00
CA ASP A 44 6.93 -7.21 17.75
C ASP A 44 7.29 -6.05 16.82
N THR A 45 8.32 -5.29 17.13
CA THR A 45 8.75 -4.14 16.32
C THR A 45 10.19 -4.34 15.86
N VAL A 46 10.41 -4.18 14.55
CA VAL A 46 11.74 -4.16 13.95
C VAL A 46 12.02 -2.76 13.44
N TYR A 47 13.07 -2.13 13.97
CA TYR A 47 13.49 -0.79 13.54
C TYR A 47 14.42 -0.87 12.34
N GLY A 48 14.14 -0.03 11.35
CA GLY A 48 14.97 0.28 10.21
C GLY A 48 15.75 1.60 10.40
N PRO A 49 16.31 2.13 9.31
CA PRO A 49 17.07 3.37 9.33
C PRO A 49 16.25 4.56 9.85
N LYS A 50 16.90 5.46 10.60
CA LYS A 50 16.31 6.71 11.12
C LYS A 50 15.01 6.51 11.93
N GLY A 51 14.76 5.32 12.47
CA GLY A 51 13.56 5.05 13.25
C GLY A 51 12.34 4.62 12.44
N ALA A 52 12.46 4.41 11.12
CA ALA A 52 11.43 3.67 10.39
C ALA A 52 11.17 2.32 11.06
N ALA A 53 9.94 1.81 11.01
CA ALA A 53 9.57 0.64 11.80
C ALA A 53 8.66 -0.31 11.02
N ARG A 54 8.91 -1.61 11.20
CA ARG A 54 7.92 -2.66 10.92
C ARG A 54 7.31 -3.12 12.23
N VAL A 55 6.07 -2.70 12.49
CA VAL A 55 5.27 -3.17 13.63
C VAL A 55 4.49 -4.41 13.20
N THR A 56 4.67 -5.53 13.90
CA THR A 56 4.07 -6.82 13.56
C THR A 56 3.19 -7.32 14.70
N PHE A 57 1.95 -7.67 14.39
CA PHE A 57 1.04 -8.37 15.30
C PHE A 57 0.83 -9.79 14.80
N LYS A 58 1.12 -10.77 15.67
CA LYS A 58 0.93 -12.19 15.39
C LYS A 58 -0.25 -12.71 16.19
N HIS A 59 -1.25 -13.23 15.49
CA HIS A 59 -2.45 -13.85 16.04
C HIS A 59 -2.48 -15.34 15.69
N SER A 60 -3.16 -16.12 16.54
CA SER A 60 -3.57 -17.47 16.19
C SER A 60 -5.10 -17.51 16.09
N VAL A 61 -5.61 -17.72 14.89
CA VAL A 61 -7.04 -17.73 14.59
C VAL A 61 -7.39 -19.10 14.01
N ASN A 62 -8.29 -19.84 14.66
CA ASN A 62 -8.71 -21.18 14.20
C ASN A 62 -7.56 -22.17 13.92
N ARG A 63 -6.47 -22.12 14.70
CA ARG A 63 -5.21 -22.89 14.54
C ARG A 63 -4.30 -22.45 13.37
N HIS A 64 -4.63 -21.35 12.71
CA HIS A 64 -3.80 -20.75 11.66
C HIS A 64 -3.11 -19.48 12.16
N SER A 65 -1.96 -19.16 11.57
CA SER A 65 -1.19 -17.96 11.87
C SER A 65 -1.70 -16.77 11.05
N LEU A 66 -2.14 -15.71 11.71
CA LEU A 66 -2.39 -14.41 11.08
C LEU A 66 -1.29 -13.43 11.50
N GLU A 67 -0.52 -12.97 10.52
CA GLU A 67 0.57 -12.00 10.72
C GLU A 67 0.20 -10.67 10.06
N LEU A 68 -0.03 -9.64 10.87
CA LEU A 68 -0.31 -8.28 10.41
C LEU A 68 0.96 -7.45 10.54
N ARG A 69 1.52 -7.00 9.41
CA ARG A 69 2.72 -6.16 9.34
C ARG A 69 2.34 -4.75 8.91
N TYR A 70 2.73 -3.76 9.69
CA TYR A 70 2.51 -2.35 9.44
C TYR A 70 3.86 -1.68 9.18
N LEU A 71 4.00 -1.01 8.05
CA LEU A 71 5.22 -0.35 7.64
C LEU A 71 5.12 1.16 7.90
N VAL A 72 5.86 1.64 8.89
CA VAL A 72 5.95 3.05 9.31
C VAL A 72 7.22 3.67 8.70
N TRP A 73 7.06 4.52 7.69
CA TRP A 73 8.18 5.08 6.92
C TRP A 73 8.44 6.57 7.18
N SER A 74 7.50 7.30 7.79
CA SER A 74 7.59 8.77 8.00
C SER A 74 8.93 9.26 8.56
N PRO A 75 9.61 8.56 9.50
CA PRO A 75 10.91 9.00 10.00
C PRO A 75 12.01 9.17 8.93
N LEU A 76 11.88 8.50 7.77
CA LEU A 76 12.84 8.64 6.66
C LEU A 76 12.74 9.98 5.92
N ALA A 77 11.60 10.66 6.01
CA ALA A 77 11.33 11.93 5.34
C ALA A 77 11.64 13.17 6.21
N VAL A 78 11.87 12.99 7.51
CA VAL A 78 12.00 14.09 8.49
C VAL A 78 13.05 15.12 8.09
N ASP A 79 14.27 14.70 7.75
CA ASP A 79 15.35 15.62 7.39
C ASP A 79 15.00 16.46 6.15
N ALA A 80 14.31 15.86 5.18
CA ALA A 80 13.88 16.56 3.98
C ALA A 80 12.74 17.54 4.27
N LYS A 81 11.81 17.19 5.17
CA LYS A 81 10.77 18.11 5.65
C LYS A 81 11.38 19.32 6.38
N ILE A 82 12.37 19.10 7.24
CA ILE A 82 13.11 20.19 7.92
C ILE A 82 13.78 21.12 6.89
N ALA A 83 14.40 20.55 5.85
CA ALA A 83 15.11 21.32 4.82
C ALA A 83 14.18 22.21 3.95
N ILE A 84 12.90 21.88 3.84
CA ILE A 84 11.90 22.73 3.15
C ILE A 84 11.68 24.06 3.91
N GLY A 85 12.22 24.18 5.13
CA GLY A 85 12.12 25.40 5.92
C GLY A 85 10.66 25.64 6.27
N LEU A 86 10.05 24.64 6.91
CA LEU A 86 8.70 24.75 7.45
C LEU A 86 8.58 26.08 8.18
N ASP A 87 7.49 26.78 7.88
CA ASP A 87 7.26 28.19 8.19
C ASP A 87 7.10 28.37 9.71
N HIS A 88 8.20 28.26 10.45
CA HIS A 88 8.27 28.29 11.92
C HIS A 88 8.37 29.70 12.47
N THR A 89 8.42 30.71 11.61
CA THR A 89 8.39 32.11 12.03
C THR A 89 6.94 32.54 12.22
N ASP A 90 6.45 32.42 13.47
CA ASP A 90 5.15 32.93 13.93
C ASP A 90 5.01 34.47 13.82
N GLU A 91 5.98 35.16 13.23
CA GLU A 91 6.01 36.61 13.07
C GLU A 91 5.03 37.13 11.99
N LEU A 92 4.52 36.26 11.11
CA LEU A 92 3.59 36.64 10.04
C LEU A 92 2.14 36.28 10.41
N ARG A 93 1.26 37.28 10.51
CA ARG A 93 -0.20 37.08 10.68
C ARG A 93 -0.79 36.38 9.46
N ARG A 94 -1.08 35.08 9.58
CA ARG A 94 -1.85 34.28 8.59
C ARG A 94 -3.30 34.09 9.05
N ALA A 95 -4.22 33.96 8.09
CA ALA A 95 -5.57 33.48 8.38
C ALA A 95 -5.50 32.06 8.94
N SER A 96 -6.27 31.75 9.99
CA SER A 96 -6.19 30.48 10.72
C SER A 96 -6.39 29.26 9.82
N LEU A 97 -7.40 29.28 8.94
CA LEU A 97 -7.65 28.20 7.97
C LEU A 97 -6.46 27.96 7.03
N ASN A 98 -5.83 29.03 6.54
CA ASN A 98 -4.68 28.92 5.66
C ASN A 98 -3.46 28.38 6.39
N LYS A 99 -3.28 28.75 7.68
CA LYS A 99 -2.22 28.21 8.53
C LYS A 99 -2.41 26.70 8.71
N THR A 100 -3.60 26.24 9.06
CA THR A 100 -3.93 24.81 9.22
C THR A 100 -3.72 24.02 7.92
N LEU A 101 -4.21 24.52 6.78
CA LEU A 101 -4.01 23.85 5.49
C LEU A 101 -2.53 23.83 5.07
N LYS A 102 -1.78 24.92 5.31
CA LYS A 102 -0.35 24.96 4.98
C LYS A 102 0.43 23.96 5.85
N GLN A 103 0.24 23.99 7.16
CA GLN A 103 1.00 23.16 8.10
C GLN A 103 0.64 21.67 7.97
N GLY A 104 -0.64 21.33 7.93
CA GLY A 104 -1.07 19.94 7.84
C GLY A 104 -1.00 19.42 6.40
N LEU A 105 -1.84 19.96 5.50
CA LEU A 105 -2.02 19.35 4.18
C LEU A 105 -0.79 19.51 3.29
N ILE A 106 -0.16 20.69 3.26
CA ILE A 106 0.96 20.95 2.34
C ILE A 106 2.29 20.50 2.95
N ASP A 107 2.59 20.98 4.14
CA ASP A 107 3.90 20.84 4.77
C ASP A 107 4.11 19.45 5.37
N ASP A 108 3.11 18.90 6.04
CA ASP A 108 3.23 17.55 6.57
C ASP A 108 2.88 16.49 5.51
N CYS A 109 1.74 16.60 4.83
CA CYS A 109 1.27 15.52 3.96
C CYS A 109 1.79 15.60 2.52
N PHE A 110 1.52 16.68 1.80
CA PHE A 110 1.84 16.76 0.36
C PHE A 110 3.36 16.77 0.09
N SER A 111 4.15 17.33 1.00
CA SER A 111 5.61 17.32 0.94
C SER A 111 6.17 15.90 0.84
N ASP A 112 5.51 14.90 1.43
CA ASP A 112 5.91 13.50 1.35
C ASP A 112 5.93 12.98 -0.09
N ALA A 113 4.94 13.35 -0.90
CA ALA A 113 4.89 12.97 -2.30
C ALA A 113 6.04 13.61 -3.10
N VAL A 114 6.37 14.86 -2.80
CA VAL A 114 7.49 15.59 -3.42
C VAL A 114 8.84 14.96 -3.01
N ILE A 115 9.03 14.72 -1.72
CA ILE A 115 10.22 14.08 -1.16
C ILE A 115 10.40 12.69 -1.75
N TYR A 116 9.33 11.88 -1.73
CA TYR A 116 9.35 10.53 -2.28
C TYR A 116 9.70 10.52 -3.76
N THR A 117 9.14 11.40 -4.58
CA THR A 117 9.46 11.42 -6.03
C THR A 117 10.89 11.88 -6.34
N GLY A 118 11.51 12.67 -5.46
CA GLY A 118 12.89 13.13 -5.60
C GLY A 118 13.95 12.15 -5.06
N ALA A 119 15.21 12.59 -5.09
CA ALA A 119 16.36 11.84 -4.54
C ALA A 119 16.26 11.64 -3.02
N ALA A 120 15.63 12.59 -2.31
CA ALA A 120 15.38 12.47 -0.86
C ALA A 120 14.50 11.25 -0.51
N GLY A 121 13.76 10.69 -1.48
CA GLY A 121 12.97 9.47 -1.32
C GLY A 121 13.76 8.16 -1.44
N ASP A 122 15.05 8.18 -1.78
CA ASP A 122 15.86 6.96 -1.92
C ASP A 122 15.92 6.09 -0.66
N PRO A 123 16.08 6.64 0.56
CA PRO A 123 16.02 5.85 1.79
C PRO A 123 14.67 5.13 1.93
N THR A 124 13.57 5.82 1.65
CA THR A 124 12.20 5.25 1.69
C THR A 124 12.04 4.14 0.67
N ARG A 125 12.43 4.34 -0.59
CA ARG A 125 12.40 3.30 -1.63
C ARG A 125 13.22 2.07 -1.24
N SER A 126 14.43 2.28 -0.72
CA SER A 126 15.33 1.20 -0.32
C SER A 126 14.76 0.38 0.85
N TRP A 127 14.24 1.08 1.87
CA TRP A 127 13.62 0.44 3.03
C TRP A 127 12.36 -0.34 2.64
N MET A 128 11.46 0.28 1.86
CA MET A 128 10.26 -0.37 1.34
C MET A 128 10.59 -1.62 0.52
N ARG A 129 11.60 -1.55 -0.36
CA ARG A 129 12.08 -2.72 -1.10
C ARG A 129 12.55 -3.85 -0.16
N SER A 130 13.23 -3.50 0.93
CA SER A 130 13.70 -4.48 1.92
C SER A 130 12.55 -5.16 2.67
N GLU A 131 11.58 -4.39 3.15
CA GLU A 131 10.42 -4.92 3.88
C GLU A 131 9.51 -5.76 2.99
N ILE A 132 9.31 -5.36 1.73
CA ILE A 132 8.57 -6.19 0.76
C ILE A 132 9.34 -7.45 0.40
N CYS A 133 10.66 -7.39 0.26
CA CYS A 133 11.47 -8.59 0.05
C CYS A 133 11.35 -9.58 1.23
N ASP A 134 11.43 -9.09 2.48
CA ASP A 134 11.22 -9.94 3.66
C ASP A 134 9.79 -10.52 3.70
N ALA A 135 8.79 -9.72 3.33
CA ALA A 135 7.40 -10.18 3.24
C ALA A 135 7.20 -11.28 2.17
N LEU A 136 8.02 -11.31 1.12
CA LEU A 136 8.05 -12.40 0.14
C LEU A 136 8.89 -13.61 0.61
N GLY A 137 9.46 -13.57 1.81
CA GLY A 137 10.32 -14.63 2.34
C GLY A 137 11.77 -14.54 1.85
N GLY A 138 12.23 -13.36 1.46
CA GLY A 138 13.61 -13.12 1.05
C GLY A 138 14.41 -12.25 2.02
N ASN A 139 15.55 -11.79 1.54
CA ASN A 139 16.36 -10.72 2.11
C ASN A 139 17.06 -9.93 1.00
N ILE A 140 17.39 -8.68 1.26
CA ILE A 140 18.18 -7.88 0.34
C ILE A 140 19.65 -8.31 0.40
N SER A 141 20.27 -8.51 -0.75
CA SER A 141 21.70 -8.80 -0.90
C SER A 141 22.55 -7.54 -0.77
N GLY A 142 23.87 -7.70 -0.61
CA GLY A 142 24.81 -6.56 -0.66
C GLY A 142 24.78 -5.77 -1.97
N THR A 143 24.25 -6.35 -3.06
CA THR A 143 24.05 -5.68 -4.35
C THR A 143 22.65 -5.08 -4.49
N GLY A 144 21.85 -5.03 -3.42
CA GLY A 144 20.50 -4.45 -3.42
C GLY A 144 19.42 -5.32 -4.09
N ARG A 145 19.70 -6.60 -4.37
CA ARG A 145 18.73 -7.53 -5.00
C ARG A 145 17.95 -8.28 -3.94
N CYS A 146 16.68 -8.61 -4.21
CA CYS A 146 15.91 -9.49 -3.33
C CYS A 146 16.24 -10.95 -3.63
N LEU A 147 16.76 -11.66 -2.63
CA LEU A 147 17.06 -13.08 -2.70
C LEU A 147 15.99 -13.84 -1.91
N ILE A 148 15.21 -14.68 -2.58
CA ILE A 148 14.19 -15.52 -1.94
C ILE A 148 14.86 -16.71 -1.25
N ASP A 149 14.48 -16.97 0.00
CA ASP A 149 14.89 -18.17 0.74
C ASP A 149 13.79 -19.23 0.64
N ASP A 150 14.03 -20.26 -0.17
CA ASP A 150 13.05 -21.35 -0.40
C ASP A 150 12.79 -22.20 0.86
N ASN A 151 13.64 -22.10 1.89
CA ASN A 151 13.37 -22.74 3.18
C ASN A 151 12.32 -21.99 4.00
N LYS A 152 12.07 -20.71 3.71
CA LYS A 152 11.00 -19.96 4.39
C LYS A 152 9.63 -20.41 3.86
N PRO A 153 8.68 -20.74 4.74
CA PRO A 153 7.36 -21.22 4.33
C PRO A 153 6.66 -20.20 3.45
N ARG A 154 5.94 -20.71 2.43
CA ARG A 154 5.06 -19.91 1.61
C ARG A 154 3.83 -19.52 2.43
N ARG A 155 3.38 -18.28 2.27
CA ARG A 155 2.22 -17.75 2.99
C ARG A 155 1.33 -17.00 2.01
N LYS A 156 0.02 -17.22 2.12
CA LYS A 156 -0.94 -16.36 1.43
C LYS A 156 -0.72 -14.93 1.91
N THR A 157 -0.69 -13.99 0.97
CA THR A 157 -0.38 -12.60 1.29
C THR A 157 -1.52 -11.68 0.84
N VAL A 158 -1.86 -10.72 1.70
CA VAL A 158 -2.72 -9.58 1.36
C VAL A 158 -1.87 -8.32 1.50
N LEU A 159 -1.95 -7.46 0.49
CA LEU A 159 -1.27 -6.17 0.50
C LEU A 159 -2.33 -5.08 0.67
N VAL A 160 -2.09 -4.16 1.60
CA VAL A 160 -2.94 -2.99 1.85
C VAL A 160 -2.06 -1.76 1.77
N ALA A 161 -2.48 -0.78 0.99
CA ALA A 161 -1.73 0.45 0.83
C ALA A 161 -2.65 1.67 0.82
N GLU A 162 -2.35 2.63 1.69
CA GLU A 162 -3.05 3.91 1.77
C GLU A 162 -2.30 4.96 0.95
N SER A 163 -3.00 5.74 0.12
CA SER A 163 -2.50 6.99 -0.48
C SER A 163 -1.11 6.82 -1.13
N LEU A 164 -0.10 7.61 -0.75
CA LEU A 164 1.29 7.49 -1.24
C LEU A 164 1.89 6.08 -1.07
N GLY A 165 1.49 5.34 -0.04
CA GLY A 165 1.91 3.96 0.21
C GLY A 165 1.62 3.01 -0.97
N SER A 166 0.58 3.29 -1.77
CA SER A 166 0.25 2.51 -2.99
C SER A 166 1.37 2.59 -4.03
N LYS A 167 1.95 3.76 -4.22
CA LYS A 167 3.10 3.99 -5.09
C LYS A 167 4.35 3.35 -4.52
N MET A 168 4.60 3.50 -3.22
CA MET A 168 5.76 2.89 -2.55
C MET A 168 5.76 1.37 -2.66
N LEU A 169 4.62 0.73 -2.37
CA LEU A 169 4.42 -0.71 -2.51
C LEU A 169 4.62 -1.16 -3.97
N SER A 170 4.02 -0.42 -4.91
CA SER A 170 4.15 -0.69 -6.34
C SER A 170 5.61 -0.67 -6.78
N ASP A 171 6.34 0.40 -6.44
CA ASP A 171 7.74 0.58 -6.83
C ASP A 171 8.65 -0.48 -6.21
N ALA A 172 8.41 -0.87 -4.97
CA ALA A 172 9.15 -1.94 -4.31
C ALA A 172 8.98 -3.27 -5.06
N ILE A 173 7.75 -3.67 -5.38
CA ILE A 173 7.46 -4.92 -6.10
C ILE A 173 8.03 -4.89 -7.53
N VAL A 174 7.84 -3.78 -8.24
CA VAL A 174 8.39 -3.59 -9.59
C VAL A 174 9.92 -3.64 -9.57
N SER A 175 10.55 -2.96 -8.62
CA SER A 175 12.01 -2.98 -8.46
C SER A 175 12.54 -4.38 -8.18
N ILE A 176 11.90 -5.14 -7.28
CA ILE A 176 12.26 -6.54 -6.99
C ILE A 176 12.20 -7.38 -8.25
N TRP A 177 11.12 -7.27 -9.02
CA TRP A 177 10.95 -8.04 -10.25
C TRP A 177 11.97 -7.68 -11.33
N GLN A 178 12.18 -6.38 -11.57
CA GLN A 178 13.04 -5.90 -12.65
C GLN A 178 14.53 -6.13 -12.38
N THR A 179 14.94 -6.12 -11.11
CA THR A 179 16.34 -6.35 -10.72
C THR A 179 16.68 -7.84 -10.57
N ALA A 180 15.69 -8.73 -10.69
CA ALA A 180 15.88 -10.16 -10.62
C ALA A 180 16.44 -10.73 -11.93
N PRO A 181 17.57 -11.47 -11.88
CA PRO A 181 18.02 -12.27 -13.01
C PRO A 181 16.94 -13.25 -13.47
N THR A 182 16.92 -13.58 -14.76
CA THR A 182 15.97 -14.55 -15.35
C THR A 182 15.94 -15.89 -14.60
N SER A 183 17.08 -16.32 -14.05
CA SER A 183 17.20 -17.55 -13.26
C SER A 183 16.51 -17.50 -11.89
N GLU A 184 16.27 -16.31 -11.33
CA GLU A 184 15.64 -16.08 -10.02
C GLU A 184 14.16 -15.67 -10.15
N GLN A 185 13.72 -15.28 -11.36
CA GLN A 185 12.34 -14.89 -11.62
C GLN A 185 11.31 -15.99 -11.30
N PRO A 186 11.57 -17.31 -11.50
CA PRO A 186 10.62 -18.35 -11.09
C PRO A 186 10.31 -18.33 -9.59
N GLN A 187 11.33 -18.19 -8.72
CA GLN A 187 11.15 -18.13 -7.27
C GLN A 187 10.36 -16.88 -6.87
N ILE A 188 10.71 -15.72 -7.43
CA ILE A 188 9.99 -14.47 -7.17
C ILE A 188 8.54 -14.56 -7.67
N ALA A 189 8.32 -15.14 -8.85
CA ALA A 189 6.99 -15.36 -9.41
C ALA A 189 6.13 -16.26 -8.52
N GLN A 190 6.71 -17.30 -7.90
CA GLN A 190 5.99 -18.13 -6.94
C GLN A 190 5.54 -17.35 -5.71
N ARG A 191 6.37 -16.44 -5.18
CA ARG A 191 6.07 -15.64 -3.99
C ARG A 191 5.05 -14.54 -4.28
N ILE A 192 5.21 -13.83 -5.40
CA ILE A 192 4.20 -12.86 -5.88
C ILE A 192 2.88 -13.58 -6.18
N GLY A 193 2.94 -14.79 -6.72
CA GLY A 193 1.78 -15.64 -6.96
C GLY A 193 1.01 -16.04 -5.71
N ASP A 194 1.60 -15.96 -4.51
CA ASP A 194 0.90 -16.24 -3.24
C ASP A 194 0.09 -15.05 -2.73
N VAL A 195 0.26 -13.87 -3.33
CA VAL A 195 -0.60 -12.72 -3.06
C VAL A 195 -2.01 -13.01 -3.59
N GLN A 196 -2.99 -12.82 -2.71
CA GLN A 196 -4.41 -13.09 -2.96
C GLN A 196 -5.16 -11.81 -3.32
N VAL A 197 -4.87 -10.73 -2.60
CA VAL A 197 -5.58 -9.46 -2.72
C VAL A 197 -4.62 -8.30 -2.52
N VAL A 198 -4.79 -7.26 -3.33
CA VAL A 198 -4.15 -5.95 -3.19
C VAL A 198 -5.23 -4.90 -3.00
N PHE A 199 -5.32 -4.35 -1.80
CA PHE A 199 -6.21 -3.23 -1.46
C PHE A 199 -5.46 -1.91 -1.61
N LEU A 200 -6.00 -1.01 -2.42
CA LEU A 200 -5.47 0.34 -2.61
C LEU A 200 -6.51 1.33 -2.09
N LEU A 201 -6.25 1.94 -0.95
CA LEU A 201 -7.10 2.94 -0.31
C LEU A 201 -6.59 4.32 -0.73
N ALA A 202 -7.41 5.17 -1.36
CA ALA A 202 -6.96 6.44 -1.93
C ALA A 202 -5.81 6.30 -2.96
N ASN A 203 -5.93 5.38 -3.92
CA ASN A 203 -4.83 5.03 -4.84
C ASN A 203 -4.25 6.24 -5.60
N GLN A 204 -2.95 6.51 -5.43
CA GLN A 204 -2.24 7.62 -6.08
C GLN A 204 -1.28 7.18 -7.19
N ILE A 205 -1.21 5.88 -7.52
CA ILE A 205 -0.27 5.33 -8.52
C ILE A 205 -0.33 6.11 -9.85
N PRO A 206 -1.49 6.39 -10.46
CA PRO A 206 -1.55 7.10 -11.73
C PRO A 206 -0.93 8.50 -11.70
N LEU A 207 -1.24 9.29 -10.66
CA LEU A 207 -0.70 10.64 -10.48
C LEU A 207 0.82 10.60 -10.29
N LEU A 208 1.30 9.76 -9.39
CA LEU A 208 2.72 9.72 -9.02
C LEU A 208 3.59 9.04 -10.08
N ASN A 209 3.02 8.19 -10.94
CA ASN A 209 3.73 7.65 -12.10
C ASN A 209 4.05 8.73 -13.16
N ALA A 210 3.35 9.87 -13.14
CA ALA A 210 3.70 10.98 -14.03
C ALA A 210 5.10 11.53 -13.75
N ALA A 211 5.59 11.45 -12.51
CA ALA A 211 6.95 11.88 -12.15
C ALA A 211 8.04 11.06 -12.86
N THR A 212 7.75 9.82 -13.23
CA THR A 212 8.66 8.90 -13.92
C THR A 212 8.24 8.63 -15.36
N TYR A 213 7.32 9.43 -15.92
CA TYR A 213 6.83 9.23 -17.27
C TYR A 213 7.94 9.45 -18.30
N SER A 214 8.15 8.45 -19.17
CA SER A 214 9.09 8.52 -20.29
C SER A 214 8.35 8.26 -21.61
N PRO A 215 8.31 9.23 -22.54
CA PRO A 215 7.69 9.05 -23.86
C PRO A 215 8.30 7.91 -24.68
N VAL A 216 9.59 7.62 -24.47
CA VAL A 216 10.30 6.52 -25.14
C VAL A 216 9.76 5.18 -24.65
N THR A 217 9.60 5.01 -23.33
CA THR A 217 8.98 3.83 -22.73
C THR A 217 7.51 3.70 -23.13
N ALA A 218 6.76 4.81 -23.17
CA ALA A 218 5.36 4.80 -23.58
C ALA A 218 5.14 4.37 -25.04
N ARG A 219 6.06 4.69 -25.95
CA ARG A 219 6.02 4.24 -27.35
C ARG A 219 6.37 2.76 -27.52
N ILE A 220 7.31 2.25 -26.72
CA ILE A 220 7.67 0.82 -26.70
C ILE A 220 6.50 -0.03 -26.19
N VAL A 221 5.72 0.46 -25.21
CA VAL A 221 4.51 -0.21 -24.70
C VAL A 221 3.37 -0.29 -25.75
N GLY A 222 3.39 0.59 -26.77
CA GLY A 222 2.46 0.51 -27.90
C GLY A 222 2.75 -0.63 -28.87
N ASP A 223 3.96 -1.21 -28.81
CA ASP A 223 4.38 -2.34 -29.64
C ASP A 223 4.16 -3.65 -28.86
N LYS A 224 3.19 -4.44 -29.31
CA LYS A 224 2.61 -5.60 -28.59
C LYS A 224 3.54 -6.83 -28.49
N SER A 225 4.85 -6.66 -28.68
CA SER A 225 5.80 -7.75 -28.95
C SER A 225 6.92 -7.93 -27.92
N VAL A 226 6.95 -7.14 -26.82
CA VAL A 226 8.00 -7.27 -25.80
C VAL A 226 7.51 -8.10 -24.62
N ASP A 227 7.99 -9.35 -24.56
CA ASP A 227 7.76 -10.38 -23.53
C ASP A 227 8.36 -10.06 -22.13
N GLY A 228 8.47 -8.78 -21.77
CA GLY A 228 8.95 -8.30 -20.47
C GLY A 228 7.90 -7.45 -19.77
N ALA A 229 7.60 -7.73 -18.51
CA ALA A 229 6.67 -6.94 -17.68
C ALA A 229 6.95 -5.45 -17.85
N THR A 230 6.04 -4.73 -18.51
CA THR A 230 6.16 -3.31 -18.87
C THR A 230 5.93 -2.42 -17.64
N GLY A 231 6.82 -2.51 -16.65
CA GLY A 231 7.06 -1.51 -15.60
C GLY A 231 5.95 -1.18 -14.60
N SER A 232 4.70 -1.58 -14.83
CA SER A 232 3.62 -1.33 -13.87
C SER A 232 3.40 -2.53 -12.94
N LEU A 233 2.83 -2.26 -11.75
CA LEU A 233 2.48 -3.29 -10.78
C LEU A 233 1.66 -4.42 -11.41
N LEU A 234 0.62 -4.07 -12.18
CA LEU A 234 -0.25 -5.04 -12.82
C LEU A 234 0.48 -5.93 -13.83
N ASP A 235 1.50 -5.41 -14.54
CA ASP A 235 2.32 -6.23 -15.47
C ASP A 235 3.19 -7.23 -14.74
N VAL A 236 3.76 -6.83 -13.60
CA VAL A 236 4.57 -7.72 -12.76
C VAL A 236 3.72 -8.87 -12.25
N PHE A 237 2.52 -8.57 -11.74
CA PHE A 237 1.60 -9.60 -11.27
C PHE A 237 1.12 -10.54 -12.39
N ALA A 238 0.78 -9.99 -13.56
CA ALA A 238 0.42 -10.80 -14.72
C ALA A 238 1.58 -11.70 -15.16
N SER A 239 2.79 -11.16 -15.25
CA SER A 239 3.99 -11.91 -15.65
C SER A 239 4.36 -12.98 -14.62
N ALA A 240 4.24 -12.68 -13.32
CA ALA A 240 4.47 -13.64 -12.25
C ALA A 240 3.46 -14.80 -12.34
N ARG A 241 2.19 -14.52 -12.65
CA ARG A 241 1.16 -15.55 -12.82
C ARG A 241 1.42 -16.43 -14.03
N ASP A 242 1.73 -15.84 -15.18
CA ASP A 242 2.06 -16.60 -16.39
C ASP A 242 3.26 -17.52 -16.18
N ARG A 243 4.32 -17.02 -15.51
CA ARG A 243 5.51 -17.83 -15.19
C ARG A 243 5.19 -18.96 -14.21
N LYS A 244 4.43 -18.69 -13.15
CA LYS A 244 4.04 -19.72 -12.18
C LYS A 244 3.25 -20.85 -12.88
N ASN A 245 2.30 -20.47 -13.73
CA ASN A 245 1.43 -21.41 -14.45
C ASN A 245 2.24 -22.27 -15.45
N ARG A 246 3.15 -21.66 -16.21
CA ARG A 246 4.03 -22.39 -17.17
C ARG A 246 4.98 -23.36 -16.49
N ALA A 247 5.44 -23.02 -15.29
CA ALA A 247 6.45 -23.81 -14.61
C ALA A 247 5.87 -24.96 -13.77
N PHE A 248 4.54 -25.09 -13.69
CA PHE A 248 3.84 -26.10 -12.85
C PHE A 248 4.34 -26.13 -11.40
N LEU A 249 4.81 -24.98 -10.89
CA LEU A 249 5.63 -24.90 -9.68
C LEU A 249 4.81 -24.97 -8.37
N ALA A 250 3.48 -25.00 -8.42
CA ALA A 250 2.59 -25.29 -7.28
C ALA A 250 1.11 -25.25 -7.69
N GLU A 251 0.25 -25.80 -6.82
CA GLU A 251 -1.20 -25.63 -6.86
C GLU A 251 -1.61 -24.15 -7.10
N PRO A 252 -2.70 -23.91 -7.85
CA PRO A 252 -3.19 -22.56 -8.09
C PRO A 252 -3.49 -21.85 -6.77
N SER A 253 -2.88 -20.69 -6.52
CA SER A 253 -3.08 -19.92 -5.29
C SER A 253 -4.43 -19.17 -5.31
N GLY A 254 -5.47 -19.66 -6.01
CA GLY A 254 -6.70 -18.91 -6.27
C GLY A 254 -6.48 -17.62 -7.08
N PRO A 255 -7.57 -16.90 -7.41
CA PRO A 255 -7.49 -15.68 -8.21
C PRO A 255 -6.91 -14.49 -7.42
N ILE A 256 -6.10 -13.65 -8.07
CA ILE A 256 -5.64 -12.36 -7.54
C ILE A 256 -6.70 -11.29 -7.75
N ARG A 257 -7.00 -10.51 -6.71
CA ARG A 257 -7.88 -9.35 -6.80
C ARG A 257 -7.14 -8.06 -6.48
N PHE A 258 -7.27 -7.06 -7.34
CA PHE A 258 -6.93 -5.67 -7.06
C PHE A 258 -8.22 -4.93 -6.73
N VAL A 259 -8.30 -4.34 -5.55
CA VAL A 259 -9.46 -3.59 -5.09
C VAL A 259 -9.01 -2.18 -4.80
N ALA A 260 -9.37 -1.25 -5.68
CA ALA A 260 -9.01 0.16 -5.56
C ALA A 260 -10.23 0.95 -5.10
N PHE A 261 -10.15 1.55 -3.91
CA PHE A 261 -11.17 2.43 -3.39
C PHE A 261 -10.91 3.87 -3.85
N THR A 262 -11.98 4.54 -4.27
CA THR A 262 -11.94 5.92 -4.76
C THR A 262 -13.18 6.65 -4.25
N ASP A 263 -12.96 7.79 -3.62
CA ASP A 263 -13.98 8.78 -3.34
C ASP A 263 -14.01 9.79 -4.49
N PRO A 264 -15.15 10.04 -5.16
CA PRO A 264 -15.26 11.04 -6.22
C PRO A 264 -14.85 12.46 -5.79
N ASN A 265 -14.91 12.77 -4.50
CA ASN A 265 -14.55 14.08 -3.95
C ASN A 265 -13.11 14.13 -3.41
N ASP A 266 -12.40 13.00 -3.38
CA ASP A 266 -10.97 12.97 -3.08
C ASP A 266 -10.16 13.37 -4.31
N LEU A 267 -9.57 14.57 -4.23
CA LEU A 267 -8.79 15.21 -5.30
C LEU A 267 -7.53 14.45 -5.70
N LEU A 268 -7.04 13.54 -4.86
CA LEU A 268 -5.77 12.84 -5.06
C LEU A 268 -5.96 11.36 -5.38
N SER A 269 -7.17 10.80 -5.24
CA SER A 269 -7.42 9.39 -5.56
C SER A 269 -7.73 9.16 -7.03
N TYR A 270 -7.20 8.06 -7.56
CA TYR A 270 -7.40 7.63 -8.93
C TYR A 270 -7.79 6.15 -8.98
N ARG A 271 -8.72 5.85 -9.88
CA ARG A 271 -9.07 4.47 -10.22
C ARG A 271 -7.91 3.76 -10.90
N LEU A 272 -7.86 2.44 -10.79
CA LEU A 272 -7.00 1.64 -11.65
C LEU A 272 -7.63 1.57 -13.04
N PHE A 273 -6.85 1.90 -14.06
CA PHE A 273 -7.28 1.76 -15.45
C PHE A 273 -7.40 0.28 -15.81
N PRO A 274 -8.53 -0.14 -16.41
CA PRO A 274 -8.67 -1.50 -16.93
C PRO A 274 -7.56 -1.77 -17.96
N LYS A 275 -6.89 -2.91 -17.84
CA LYS A 275 -5.99 -3.39 -18.90
C LYS A 275 -6.77 -4.18 -19.92
N ALA A 276 -6.44 -4.00 -21.19
CA ALA A 276 -7.09 -4.71 -22.29
C ALA A 276 -6.93 -6.24 -22.18
N HIS A 277 -5.82 -6.71 -21.60
CA HIS A 277 -5.55 -8.12 -21.36
C HIS A 277 -5.00 -8.29 -19.94
N LEU A 278 -5.71 -9.05 -19.11
CA LEU A 278 -5.25 -9.57 -17.82
C LEU A 278 -5.41 -11.09 -17.85
N PRO A 279 -4.56 -11.85 -17.13
CA PRO A 279 -4.80 -13.27 -16.92
C PRO A 279 -6.21 -13.50 -16.35
N GLU A 280 -6.87 -14.61 -16.72
CA GLU A 280 -8.25 -14.91 -16.31
C GLU A 280 -8.43 -14.99 -14.78
N ASP A 281 -7.38 -15.40 -14.07
CA ASP A 281 -7.33 -15.48 -12.61
C ASP A 281 -6.93 -14.17 -11.93
N MET A 282 -6.86 -13.05 -12.67
CA MET A 282 -6.58 -11.72 -12.14
C MET A 282 -7.75 -10.76 -12.40
N LYS A 283 -8.24 -10.12 -11.34
CA LYS A 283 -9.39 -9.20 -11.40
C LYS A 283 -9.06 -7.84 -10.81
N ILE A 284 -9.49 -6.77 -11.49
CA ILE A 284 -9.46 -5.40 -10.97
C ILE A 284 -10.88 -4.99 -10.63
N THR A 285 -11.09 -4.41 -9.45
CA THR A 285 -12.35 -3.81 -9.06
C THR A 285 -12.11 -2.42 -8.50
N ASN A 286 -12.70 -1.42 -9.15
CA ASN A 286 -12.75 -0.06 -8.64
C ASN A 286 -14.03 0.08 -7.81
N VAL A 287 -13.87 0.36 -6.52
CA VAL A 287 -14.96 0.55 -5.57
C VAL A 287 -15.11 2.04 -5.32
N ILE A 288 -16.32 2.56 -5.53
CA ILE A 288 -16.63 3.95 -5.24
C ILE A 288 -17.23 4.04 -3.83
N VAL A 289 -16.65 4.91 -3.01
CA VAL A 289 -17.10 5.19 -1.64
C VAL A 289 -17.34 6.70 -1.46
N SER A 290 -17.98 7.06 -0.37
CA SER A 290 -18.04 8.45 0.13
C SER A 290 -17.53 8.41 1.57
N ASN A 291 -16.49 9.18 1.82
CA ASN A 291 -15.72 9.18 3.06
C ASN A 291 -16.12 10.31 4.00
N ASP A 292 -16.66 11.42 3.47
CA ASP A 292 -17.19 12.50 4.28
C ASP A 292 -18.50 13.07 3.70
N GLN A 293 -19.15 13.93 4.47
CA GLN A 293 -20.34 14.65 4.07
C GLN A 293 -19.99 15.79 3.12
N THR A 294 -20.68 15.84 1.99
CA THR A 294 -20.67 17.01 1.13
C THR A 294 -21.60 18.09 1.71
N TYR A 295 -21.06 19.27 2.00
CA TYR A 295 -21.85 20.39 2.50
C TYR A 295 -22.56 21.08 1.33
N LEU A 296 -23.90 21.03 1.34
CA LEU A 296 -24.79 21.65 0.33
C LEU A 296 -24.53 21.19 -1.12
N GLY A 297 -23.82 20.07 -1.33
CA GLY A 297 -23.39 19.62 -2.66
C GLY A 297 -22.28 20.46 -3.29
N LEU A 298 -21.68 21.40 -2.55
CA LEU A 298 -20.74 22.40 -3.06
C LEU A 298 -19.30 22.16 -2.63
N LEU A 299 -19.10 21.62 -1.42
CA LEU A 299 -17.76 21.43 -0.86
C LEU A 299 -17.72 20.21 0.06
N GLU A 300 -16.80 19.30 -0.22
CA GLU A 300 -16.29 18.32 0.74
C GLU A 300 -14.87 18.74 1.12
N ARG A 301 -14.49 18.54 2.38
CA ARG A 301 -13.17 18.91 2.87
C ARG A 301 -12.12 18.01 2.21
N PRO A 302 -11.15 18.56 1.43
CA PRO A 302 -10.22 17.74 0.65
C PRO A 302 -9.38 16.79 1.51
N ASP A 303 -9.08 17.19 2.74
CA ASP A 303 -8.37 16.37 3.70
C ASP A 303 -9.20 15.16 4.15
N THR A 304 -10.43 15.37 4.61
CA THR A 304 -11.27 14.28 5.13
C THR A 304 -11.73 13.31 4.03
N ALA A 305 -12.02 13.82 2.83
CA ALA A 305 -12.28 12.99 1.64
C ALA A 305 -11.10 12.05 1.36
N HIS A 306 -9.87 12.56 1.52
CA HIS A 306 -8.64 11.82 1.22
C HIS A 306 -8.22 10.84 2.33
N CYS A 307 -8.28 11.23 3.60
CA CYS A 307 -7.88 10.35 4.70
C CYS A 307 -8.97 9.33 5.06
N GLY A 308 -10.23 9.61 4.69
CA GLY A 308 -11.37 8.95 5.31
C GLY A 308 -11.58 7.48 4.97
N TYR A 309 -10.83 6.93 4.01
CA TYR A 309 -10.82 5.49 3.76
C TYR A 309 -10.36 4.69 4.98
N GLY A 310 -9.45 5.25 5.79
CA GLY A 310 -8.93 4.60 7.00
C GLY A 310 -9.93 4.54 8.16
N TRP A 311 -11.00 5.34 8.09
CA TRP A 311 -12.07 5.37 9.09
C TRP A 311 -13.45 5.07 8.54
N ASN A 312 -13.57 4.82 7.23
CA ASN A 312 -14.79 4.39 6.60
C ASN A 312 -15.10 2.93 7.02
N PRO A 313 -16.17 2.69 7.80
CA PRO A 313 -16.44 1.34 8.33
C PRO A 313 -16.67 0.31 7.23
N ALA A 314 -17.18 0.74 6.06
CA ALA A 314 -17.39 -0.16 4.94
C ALA A 314 -16.08 -0.59 4.28
N VAL A 315 -15.12 0.33 4.19
CA VAL A 315 -13.76 0.03 3.69
C VAL A 315 -13.05 -0.90 4.65
N ILE A 316 -13.05 -0.60 5.95
CA ILE A 316 -12.39 -1.44 6.96
C ILE A 316 -13.00 -2.85 7.04
N SER A 317 -14.33 -2.96 7.03
CA SER A 317 -15.03 -4.25 6.96
C SER A 317 -14.58 -5.04 5.73
N THR A 318 -14.53 -4.38 4.56
CA THR A 318 -14.15 -5.02 3.30
C THR A 318 -12.68 -5.47 3.29
N VAL A 319 -11.78 -4.71 3.91
CA VAL A 319 -10.39 -5.14 4.07
C VAL A 319 -10.32 -6.37 4.98
N ALA A 320 -10.98 -6.33 6.14
CA ALA A 320 -10.93 -7.38 7.15
C ALA A 320 -11.61 -8.70 6.72
N GLU A 321 -12.80 -8.62 6.12
CA GLU A 321 -13.61 -9.76 5.64
C GLU A 321 -13.21 -10.18 4.21
N GLY A 322 -12.34 -9.39 3.59
CA GLY A 322 -11.99 -9.47 2.19
C GLY A 322 -13.15 -9.11 1.26
N TYR A 323 -12.87 -9.12 -0.04
CA TYR A 323 -13.82 -8.66 -1.05
C TYR A 323 -14.11 -9.73 -2.11
N ASP A 324 -15.39 -10.02 -2.32
CA ASP A 324 -15.87 -11.01 -3.30
C ASP A 324 -16.43 -10.38 -4.59
N GLY A 325 -16.52 -9.05 -4.65
CA GLY A 325 -17.05 -8.30 -5.79
C GLY A 325 -18.53 -7.95 -5.71
N LYS A 326 -19.25 -8.31 -4.63
CA LYS A 326 -20.72 -8.17 -4.58
C LYS A 326 -21.22 -7.17 -3.54
N ARG A 327 -20.59 -7.07 -2.35
CA ARG A 327 -21.05 -6.16 -1.28
C ARG A 327 -19.89 -5.62 -0.47
N LEU A 328 -19.98 -4.35 -0.08
CA LEU A 328 -19.19 -3.81 1.01
C LEU A 328 -19.90 -4.19 2.30
N GLY A 329 -19.18 -4.83 3.23
CA GLY A 329 -19.65 -5.00 4.60
C GLY A 329 -19.77 -3.64 5.30
N SER A 330 -20.32 -3.60 6.50
CA SER A 330 -20.28 -2.41 7.34
C SER A 330 -20.22 -2.83 8.80
N ILE A 331 -19.25 -2.30 9.53
CA ILE A 331 -19.13 -2.53 10.97
C ILE A 331 -19.67 -1.31 11.73
N PRO A 332 -20.40 -1.48 12.85
CA PRO A 332 -20.89 -0.38 13.66
C PRO A 332 -19.76 0.15 14.56
N VAL A 333 -18.68 0.66 13.95
CA VAL A 333 -17.52 1.18 14.69
C VAL A 333 -17.48 2.69 14.62
N LYS A 334 -17.39 3.35 15.79
CA LYS A 334 -16.97 4.74 15.87
C LYS A 334 -15.46 4.79 15.64
N VAL A 335 -15.06 5.09 14.41
CA VAL A 335 -13.65 5.26 14.10
C VAL A 335 -13.26 6.72 14.37
N PRO A 336 -12.14 7.01 15.05
CA PRO A 336 -11.65 8.37 15.18
C PRO A 336 -11.42 9.01 13.81
N HIS A 337 -12.00 10.19 13.57
CA HIS A 337 -11.75 10.99 12.37
C HIS A 337 -10.56 11.91 12.64
N SER A 338 -9.34 11.47 12.34
CA SER A 338 -8.17 12.37 12.37
C SER A 338 -7.25 12.09 11.21
N CYS A 339 -7.07 13.08 10.35
CA CYS A 339 -6.12 13.06 9.24
C CYS A 339 -4.66 13.23 9.69
N GLY A 340 -4.37 13.30 10.99
CA GLY A 340 -3.07 13.77 11.47
C GLY A 340 -2.83 15.27 11.22
N LEU A 341 -3.90 16.04 10.95
CA LEU A 341 -3.86 17.49 10.72
C LEU A 341 -4.15 18.30 11.99
N ASP A 342 -4.45 17.60 13.09
CA ASP A 342 -4.73 18.19 14.40
C ASP A 342 -3.39 18.48 15.11
N GLY A 343 -2.64 19.45 14.57
CA GLY A 343 -1.47 20.06 15.22
C GLY A 343 -1.86 21.15 16.21
#